data_AF-A0A4Z0PY49-F1
#
_entry.id   AF-A0A4Z0PY49-F1
#
_cell.length_a   1.000
_cell.length_b   1.000
_cell.length_c   1.000
_cell.angle_alpha   90.00
_cell.angle_beta   90.00
_cell.angle_gamma   90.00
#
_symmetry.space_group_name_H-M   'P 1'
#
loop_
_entity.id
_entity.type
_entity.pdbx_description
1 polymer ?
#
loop_
_entity_poly.entity_id
_entity_poly.type
_entity_poly.pdbx_seq_one_letter_code
_entity_poly.pdbx_strand_id
1 'polypeptide(L)'
;MKKHLLFCLICFLPHMVAAQFPIGSAALLLVNGAQAGSKALKNRANKPGEFVTYFRVGQDSIASKRTPENKLRGAASTDIQELEHYLAAANAKYRQPEQEFSFDNATSSLYIQRIRTQQPKWDVLPYEQEAQFYTQQSRARYTAAREREQLARQLAQQKAVARQDSLLQVARRRQATADSLRAVILARVRHVQDSLSALAQQQLATEDPAAAVEATTSQPKAVASSYSAVTRPTSTKGKVKAKVAPRPAVSSGPKVYICGNGRTEVYHASEGCSAMNRCTYQTLIMRTKEAQASGLRECMKCF
;
A
#
# COMPACT_ATOMS: atom_id res chain seq x y z
N MET A 1 -6.81 18.69 23.97
CA MET A 1 -7.72 17.95 23.06
C MET A 1 -7.65 16.44 23.31
N LYS A 2 -7.97 15.95 24.52
CA LYS A 2 -7.85 14.51 24.91
C LYS A 2 -9.08 13.94 25.63
N LYS A 3 -10.21 14.65 25.67
CA LYS A 3 -11.41 14.25 26.43
C LYS A 3 -12.56 13.67 25.60
N HIS A 4 -12.46 13.65 24.26
CA HIS A 4 -13.53 13.18 23.38
C HIS A 4 -13.38 11.74 22.88
N LEU A 5 -12.28 11.04 23.22
CA LEU A 5 -12.02 9.68 22.72
C LEU A 5 -12.51 8.58 23.67
N LEU A 6 -12.87 8.92 24.92
CA LEU A 6 -13.38 7.94 25.89
C LEU A 6 -14.90 7.69 25.78
N PHE A 7 -15.64 8.61 25.15
CA PHE A 7 -17.12 8.53 25.12
C PHE A 7 -17.67 7.65 23.97
N CYS A 8 -16.89 7.42 22.90
CA CYS A 8 -17.33 6.54 21.81
C CYS A 8 -17.20 5.04 22.11
N LEU A 9 -16.47 4.65 23.16
CA LEU A 9 -16.22 3.22 23.46
C LEU A 9 -17.32 2.58 24.32
N ILE A 10 -18.20 3.38 24.93
CA ILE A 10 -19.28 2.90 25.81
C ILE A 10 -20.61 2.70 25.04
N CYS A 11 -20.79 3.34 23.88
CA CYS A 11 -22.06 3.28 23.14
C CYS A 11 -22.23 2.05 22.22
N PHE A 12 -21.24 1.15 22.11
CA PHE A 12 -21.31 -0.03 21.24
C PHE A 12 -21.62 -1.35 21.99
N LEU A 13 -22.03 -1.29 23.25
CA LEU A 13 -22.12 -2.46 24.14
C LEU A 13 -23.53 -2.97 24.55
N PRO A 14 -24.62 -2.81 23.76
CA PRO A 14 -25.80 -3.62 24.04
C PRO A 14 -26.52 -4.16 22.80
N HIS A 15 -25.92 -5.04 21.97
CA HIS A 15 -26.65 -5.80 20.93
C HIS A 15 -26.32 -7.31 20.91
N MET A 16 -25.71 -7.86 21.97
CA MET A 16 -25.49 -9.31 22.12
C MET A 16 -26.59 -9.91 23.02
N VAL A 17 -27.83 -9.98 22.53
CA VAL A 17 -28.90 -10.75 23.19
C VAL A 17 -29.67 -11.58 22.16
N ALA A 18 -29.72 -12.88 22.44
CA ALA A 18 -30.68 -13.88 21.98
C ALA A 18 -30.65 -14.35 20.50
N ALA A 19 -29.87 -15.41 20.27
CA ALA A 19 -30.26 -16.49 19.38
C ALA A 19 -29.98 -17.84 20.09
N GLN A 20 -30.87 -18.23 20.99
CA GLN A 20 -30.89 -19.58 21.57
C GLN A 20 -31.51 -20.53 20.53
N PHE A 21 -30.67 -21.21 19.76
CA PHE A 21 -31.09 -22.37 18.99
C PHE A 21 -31.11 -23.62 19.90
N PRO A 22 -32.12 -24.50 19.80
CA PRO A 22 -32.15 -25.74 20.57
C PRO A 22 -31.13 -26.74 20.02
N ILE A 23 -29.94 -26.81 20.65
CA ILE A 23 -28.83 -27.73 20.31
C ILE A 23 -29.07 -29.16 20.89
N GLY A 24 -30.29 -29.48 21.35
CA GLY A 24 -30.55 -30.66 22.18
C GLY A 24 -30.62 -32.02 21.49
N SER A 25 -30.87 -32.10 20.18
CA SER A 25 -31.31 -33.39 19.57
C SER A 25 -30.45 -33.91 18.42
N ALA A 26 -29.53 -33.11 17.87
CA ALA A 26 -28.64 -33.55 16.79
C ALA A 26 -27.33 -34.19 17.30
N ALA A 27 -26.91 -33.91 18.54
CA ALA A 27 -25.66 -34.41 19.10
C ALA A 27 -25.71 -35.91 19.43
N LEU A 28 -26.88 -36.47 19.77
CA LEU A 28 -26.97 -37.88 20.20
C LEU A 28 -26.93 -38.89 19.04
N LEU A 29 -27.33 -38.51 17.83
CA LEU A 29 -27.29 -39.40 16.66
C LEU A 29 -25.90 -39.48 16.03
N LEU A 30 -25.06 -38.45 16.15
CA LEU A 30 -23.68 -38.47 15.65
C LEU A 30 -22.73 -39.31 16.53
N VAL A 31 -22.96 -39.36 17.84
CA VAL A 31 -22.08 -40.11 18.76
C VAL A 31 -22.32 -41.63 18.68
N ASN A 32 -23.57 -42.07 18.50
CA ASN A 32 -23.87 -43.50 18.41
C ASN A 32 -23.52 -44.12 17.04
N GLY A 33 -23.60 -43.35 15.95
CA GLY A 33 -23.15 -43.80 14.62
C GLY A 33 -21.63 -44.00 14.54
N ALA A 34 -20.84 -43.16 15.22
CA ALA A 34 -19.38 -43.25 15.23
C ALA A 34 -18.85 -44.48 15.98
N GLN A 35 -19.54 -44.93 17.05
CA GLN A 35 -19.10 -46.07 17.83
C GLN A 35 -19.38 -47.42 17.14
N ALA A 36 -20.48 -47.56 16.39
CA ALA A 36 -20.80 -48.80 15.67
C ALA A 36 -19.82 -49.11 14.52
N GLY A 37 -19.31 -48.09 13.82
CA GLY A 37 -18.29 -48.27 12.77
C GLY A 37 -16.91 -48.67 13.30
N SER A 38 -16.58 -48.34 14.55
CA SER A 38 -15.25 -48.55 15.13
C SER A 38 -14.92 -50.03 15.43
N LYS A 39 -15.94 -50.88 15.64
CA LYS A 39 -15.75 -52.31 15.93
C LYS A 39 -15.55 -53.16 14.67
N ALA A 40 -16.14 -52.77 13.54
CA ALA A 40 -15.99 -53.47 12.26
C ALA A 40 -14.59 -53.29 11.61
N LEU A 41 -13.81 -52.30 12.04
CA LEU A 41 -12.47 -51.99 11.50
C LEU A 41 -11.30 -52.66 12.25
N LYS A 42 -11.57 -53.46 13.30
CA LYS A 42 -10.50 -53.93 14.20
C LYS A 42 -9.56 -55.00 13.64
N ASN A 43 -9.92 -55.69 12.54
CA ASN A 43 -9.14 -56.84 12.04
C ASN A 43 -8.72 -56.77 10.56
N ARG A 44 -8.86 -55.63 9.87
CA ARG A 44 -8.26 -55.49 8.53
C ARG A 44 -6.79 -55.13 8.67
N ALA A 45 -5.92 -55.91 8.01
CA ALA A 45 -4.51 -55.55 7.84
C ALA A 45 -4.45 -54.15 7.19
N ASN A 46 -3.76 -53.22 7.85
CA ASN A 46 -3.69 -51.83 7.39
C ASN A 46 -3.13 -51.79 5.98
N LYS A 47 -3.86 -51.21 5.02
CA LYS A 47 -3.33 -51.03 3.66
C LYS A 47 -2.27 -49.92 3.67
N PRO A 48 -1.20 -50.00 2.86
CA PRO A 48 -0.11 -49.00 2.85
C PRO A 48 -0.54 -47.53 2.65
N GLY A 49 -1.70 -47.29 2.01
CA GLY A 49 -2.29 -45.95 1.82
C GLY A 49 -3.46 -45.61 2.73
N GLU A 50 -3.80 -46.47 3.70
CA GLU A 50 -4.81 -46.17 4.71
C GLU A 50 -4.30 -44.97 5.54
N PHE A 51 -5.12 -43.92 5.69
CA PHE A 51 -4.79 -42.65 6.37
C PHE A 51 -3.93 -41.62 5.60
N VAL A 52 -3.74 -41.79 4.29
CA VAL A 52 -3.22 -40.71 3.45
C VAL A 52 -4.36 -39.78 3.05
N THR A 53 -4.33 -38.56 3.57
CA THR A 53 -5.18 -37.45 3.13
C THR A 53 -4.43 -36.59 2.14
N TYR A 54 -5.12 -35.69 1.44
CA TYR A 54 -4.49 -34.74 0.53
C TYR A 54 -4.96 -33.33 0.85
N PHE A 55 -4.04 -32.38 0.88
CA PHE A 55 -4.37 -30.96 0.91
C PHE A 55 -3.95 -30.29 -0.39
N ARG A 56 -4.73 -29.31 -0.84
CA ARG A 56 -4.51 -28.61 -2.10
C ARG A 56 -3.77 -27.30 -1.89
N VAL A 57 -2.80 -27.04 -2.75
CA VAL A 57 -2.02 -25.81 -2.81
C VAL A 57 -1.96 -25.37 -4.27
N GLY A 58 -2.75 -24.36 -4.63
CA GLY A 58 -2.94 -24.01 -6.03
C GLY A 58 -3.55 -25.16 -6.82
N GLN A 59 -2.84 -25.68 -7.81
CA GLN A 59 -3.25 -26.85 -8.59
C GLN A 59 -2.64 -28.16 -8.07
N ASP A 60 -1.69 -28.08 -7.14
CA ASP A 60 -0.98 -29.25 -6.63
C ASP A 60 -1.75 -29.91 -5.48
N SER A 61 -1.71 -31.24 -5.46
CA SER A 61 -2.29 -32.06 -4.40
C SER A 61 -1.16 -32.72 -3.62
N ILE A 62 -0.95 -32.28 -2.38
CA ILE A 62 0.13 -32.76 -1.52
C ILE A 62 -0.42 -33.84 -0.60
N ALA A 63 0.21 -35.02 -0.61
CA ALA A 63 -0.11 -36.10 0.30
C ALA A 63 0.23 -35.67 1.74
N SER A 64 -0.67 -35.95 2.67
CA SER A 64 -0.49 -35.71 4.09
C SER A 64 -1.03 -36.89 4.88
N LYS A 65 -0.15 -37.54 5.63
CA LYS A 65 -0.47 -38.74 6.39
C LYS A 65 -0.57 -38.41 7.87
N ARG A 66 -1.66 -38.85 8.50
CA ARG A 66 -1.88 -38.71 9.94
C ARG A 66 -2.42 -40.03 10.46
N THR A 67 -1.61 -40.73 11.24
CA THR A 67 -1.93 -42.10 11.65
C THR A 67 -2.62 -42.08 12.99
N PRO A 68 -3.83 -42.64 13.13
CA PRO A 68 -4.52 -42.62 14.39
C PRO A 68 -3.73 -43.38 15.47
N GLU A 69 -3.73 -42.85 16.69
CA GLU A 69 -2.88 -43.29 17.79
C GLU A 69 -3.04 -44.79 18.12
N ASN A 70 -4.26 -45.29 18.04
CA ASN A 70 -4.58 -46.71 18.27
C ASN A 70 -3.96 -47.68 17.23
N LYS A 71 -3.48 -47.16 16.10
CA LYS A 71 -2.79 -47.94 15.07
C LYS A 71 -1.27 -47.90 15.26
N LEU A 72 -0.73 -46.86 15.91
CA LEU A 72 0.70 -46.72 16.18
C LEU A 72 1.14 -47.82 17.16
N ARG A 73 1.88 -48.80 16.67
CA ARG A 73 2.42 -49.91 17.48
C ARG A 73 3.89 -50.13 17.14
N GLY A 74 4.66 -50.56 18.13
CA GLY A 74 6.09 -50.87 17.99
C GLY A 74 7.00 -49.69 18.28
N ALA A 75 8.30 -49.88 18.06
CA ALA A 75 9.35 -48.92 18.40
C ALA A 75 9.18 -47.56 17.68
N ALA A 76 8.56 -47.55 16.49
CA ALA A 76 8.47 -46.35 15.65
C ALA A 76 7.33 -45.40 16.04
N SER A 77 6.49 -45.82 16.98
CA SER A 77 5.30 -45.06 17.37
C SER A 77 5.65 -43.64 17.82
N THR A 78 6.63 -43.49 18.72
CA THR A 78 7.08 -42.19 19.21
C THR A 78 7.64 -41.30 18.10
N ASP A 79 8.54 -41.83 17.26
CA ASP A 79 9.13 -41.07 16.16
C ASP A 79 8.07 -40.61 15.13
N ILE A 80 7.06 -41.43 14.87
CA ILE A 80 5.94 -41.07 13.98
C ILE A 80 5.09 -39.97 14.61
N GLN A 81 4.76 -40.05 15.91
CA GLN A 81 3.98 -39.02 16.60
C GLN A 81 4.70 -37.67 16.58
N GLU A 82 6.00 -37.68 16.88
CA GLU A 82 6.81 -36.46 16.87
C GLU A 82 6.91 -35.86 15.45
N LEU A 83 7.10 -36.69 14.42
CA LEU A 83 7.09 -36.24 13.02
C LEU A 83 5.73 -35.67 12.60
N GLU A 84 4.63 -36.33 12.97
CA GLU A 84 3.27 -35.87 12.65
C GLU A 84 2.93 -34.55 13.35
N HIS A 85 3.34 -34.40 14.60
CA HIS A 85 3.22 -33.14 15.34
C HIS A 85 4.04 -32.04 14.65
N TYR A 86 5.28 -32.33 14.27
CA TYR A 86 6.16 -31.40 13.57
C TYR A 86 5.58 -30.95 12.22
N LEU A 87 5.09 -31.88 11.40
CA LEU A 87 4.46 -31.58 10.11
C LEU A 87 3.12 -30.85 10.27
N ALA A 88 2.34 -31.17 11.30
CA ALA A 88 1.11 -30.43 11.62
C ALA A 88 1.41 -28.98 12.02
N ALA A 89 2.43 -28.75 12.84
CA ALA A 89 2.89 -27.40 13.19
C ALA A 89 3.40 -26.64 11.95
N ALA A 90 4.13 -27.31 11.06
CA ALA A 90 4.56 -26.72 9.78
C ALA A 90 3.36 -26.33 8.90
N ASN A 91 2.33 -27.18 8.79
CA ASN A 91 1.09 -26.86 8.06
C ASN A 91 0.39 -25.63 8.65
N ALA A 92 0.28 -25.58 9.98
CA ALA A 92 -0.36 -24.46 10.67
C ALA A 92 0.36 -23.14 10.39
N LYS A 93 1.70 -23.13 10.42
CA LYS A 93 2.52 -21.96 10.05
C LYS A 93 2.40 -21.63 8.55
N TYR A 94 2.43 -22.63 7.68
CA TYR A 94 2.30 -22.45 6.24
C TYR A 94 0.99 -21.73 5.86
N ARG A 95 -0.11 -22.06 6.54
CA ARG A 95 -1.43 -21.43 6.31
C ARG A 95 -1.51 -19.96 6.73
N GLN A 96 -0.53 -19.45 7.48
CA GLN A 96 -0.46 -18.06 7.89
C GLN A 96 0.44 -17.29 6.90
N PRO A 97 -0.13 -16.46 6.00
CA PRO A 97 0.65 -15.77 4.98
C PRO A 97 1.52 -14.65 5.54
N GLU A 98 1.16 -14.11 6.70
CA GLU A 98 1.85 -12.97 7.34
C GLU A 98 3.07 -13.40 8.17
N GLN A 99 3.12 -14.66 8.62
CA GLN A 99 4.24 -15.15 9.41
C GLN A 99 5.40 -15.62 8.53
N GLU A 100 6.61 -15.33 8.99
CA GLU A 100 7.83 -15.89 8.41
C GLU A 100 7.78 -17.42 8.53
N PHE A 101 7.79 -18.09 7.39
CA PHE A 101 7.70 -19.54 7.32
C PHE A 101 9.08 -20.17 7.14
N SER A 102 9.63 -20.66 8.25
CA SER A 102 10.84 -21.49 8.27
C SER A 102 10.46 -22.95 8.53
N PHE A 103 11.02 -23.85 7.74
CA PHE A 103 10.89 -25.29 7.92
C PHE A 103 12.29 -25.91 8.03
N ASP A 104 12.57 -26.57 9.15
CA ASP A 104 13.82 -27.28 9.34
C ASP A 104 13.73 -28.69 8.73
N ASN A 105 14.34 -28.84 7.56
CA ASN A 105 14.39 -30.10 6.84
C ASN A 105 15.28 -31.14 7.53
N ALA A 106 16.27 -30.72 8.33
CA ALA A 106 17.18 -31.64 9.00
C ALA A 106 16.42 -32.47 10.05
N THR A 107 15.60 -31.79 10.86
CA THR A 107 14.75 -32.44 11.87
C THR A 107 13.78 -33.45 11.23
N SER A 108 13.04 -33.08 10.18
CA SER A 108 12.13 -34.04 9.51
C SER A 108 12.86 -35.21 8.88
N SER A 109 14.02 -34.96 8.26
CA SER A 109 14.83 -36.03 7.63
C SER A 109 15.34 -37.03 8.67
N LEU A 110 15.74 -36.55 9.85
CA LEU A 110 16.19 -37.40 10.95
C LEU A 110 15.07 -38.29 11.49
N TYR A 111 13.85 -37.76 11.65
CA TYR A 111 12.68 -38.58 12.00
C TYR A 111 12.37 -39.63 10.94
N ILE A 112 12.32 -39.23 9.68
CA ILE A 112 12.06 -40.14 8.54
C ILE A 112 13.10 -41.26 8.49
N GLN A 113 14.38 -40.94 8.69
CA GLN A 113 15.45 -41.94 8.73
C GLN A 113 15.27 -42.92 9.90
N ARG A 114 14.99 -42.44 11.12
CA ARG A 114 14.71 -43.29 12.28
C ARG A 114 13.53 -44.23 12.01
N ILE A 115 12.43 -43.70 11.47
CA ILE A 115 11.25 -44.49 11.10
C ILE A 115 11.62 -45.58 10.07
N ARG A 116 12.38 -45.23 9.01
CA ARG A 116 12.84 -46.21 8.00
C ARG A 116 13.68 -47.33 8.62
N THR A 117 14.59 -47.03 9.54
CA THR A 117 15.43 -48.06 10.18
C THR A 117 14.62 -49.07 10.99
N GLN A 118 13.44 -48.69 11.47
CA GLN A 118 12.56 -49.53 12.27
C GLN A 118 11.58 -50.36 11.42
N GLN A 119 11.64 -50.21 10.09
CA GLN A 119 10.84 -50.95 9.10
C GLN A 119 9.35 -51.11 9.49
N PRO A 120 8.63 -50.00 9.71
CA PRO A 120 7.21 -50.08 10.01
C PRO A 120 6.47 -50.72 8.83
N LYS A 121 5.35 -51.40 9.12
CA LYS A 121 4.49 -52.00 8.08
C LYS A 121 3.78 -50.97 7.17
N TRP A 122 4.12 -49.69 7.28
CA TRP A 122 3.39 -48.60 6.65
C TRP A 122 4.31 -47.76 5.78
N ASP A 123 3.69 -47.11 4.80
CA ASP A 123 4.40 -46.26 3.86
C ASP A 123 4.91 -44.96 4.51
N VAL A 124 6.19 -44.67 4.32
CA VAL A 124 6.89 -43.46 4.79
C VAL A 124 6.89 -42.36 3.73
N LEU A 125 6.67 -42.72 2.46
CA LEU A 125 6.72 -41.81 1.31
C LEU A 125 5.83 -40.56 1.46
N PRO A 126 4.60 -40.63 2.00
CA PRO A 126 3.78 -39.43 2.21
C PRO A 126 4.41 -38.39 3.13
N TYR A 127 5.16 -38.81 4.16
CA TYR A 127 5.85 -37.88 5.06
C TYR A 127 7.01 -37.16 4.36
N GLU A 128 7.73 -37.89 3.51
CA GLU A 128 8.82 -37.32 2.69
C GLU A 128 8.30 -36.29 1.70
N GLN A 129 7.19 -36.61 1.02
CA GLN A 129 6.54 -35.68 0.09
C GLN A 129 6.06 -34.40 0.82
N GLU A 130 5.41 -34.55 1.99
CA GLU A 130 4.97 -33.41 2.79
C GLU A 130 6.15 -32.55 3.28
N ALA A 131 7.25 -33.16 3.76
CA ALA A 131 8.45 -32.45 4.21
C ALA A 131 9.20 -31.73 3.06
N GLN A 132 9.30 -32.38 1.90
CA GLN A 132 9.88 -31.77 0.70
C GLN A 132 9.07 -30.57 0.25
N PHE A 133 7.74 -30.66 0.27
CA PHE A 133 6.85 -29.55 -0.03
C PHE A 133 7.13 -28.35 0.89
N TYR A 134 7.15 -28.54 2.22
CA TYR A 134 7.43 -27.44 3.15
C TYR A 134 8.84 -26.86 2.97
N THR A 135 9.84 -27.68 2.67
CA THR A 135 11.19 -27.22 2.36
C THR A 135 11.21 -26.30 1.13
N GLN A 136 10.54 -26.69 0.05
CA GLN A 136 10.43 -25.89 -1.16
C GLN A 136 9.69 -24.58 -0.89
N GLN A 137 8.56 -24.63 -0.17
CA GLN A 137 7.79 -23.43 0.19
C GLN A 137 8.56 -22.47 1.09
N SER A 138 9.35 -22.97 2.04
CA SER A 138 10.19 -22.13 2.89
C SER A 138 11.27 -21.41 2.06
N ARG A 139 11.95 -22.12 1.15
CA ARG A 139 12.91 -21.51 0.22
C ARG A 139 12.26 -20.46 -0.67
N ALA A 140 11.10 -20.77 -1.26
CA ALA A 140 10.38 -19.86 -2.16
C ALA A 140 9.91 -18.58 -1.44
N ARG A 141 9.42 -18.69 -0.20
CA ARG A 141 9.05 -17.52 0.60
C ARG A 141 10.27 -16.68 0.98
N TYR A 142 11.38 -17.32 1.34
CA TYR A 142 12.62 -16.63 1.64
C TYR A 142 13.17 -15.86 0.43
N THR A 143 13.22 -16.49 -0.75
CA THR A 143 13.68 -15.80 -1.98
C THR A 143 12.77 -14.64 -2.34
N ALA A 144 11.45 -14.84 -2.29
CA ALA A 144 10.48 -13.77 -2.56
C ALA A 144 10.60 -12.61 -1.56
N ALA A 145 10.88 -12.88 -0.28
CA ALA A 145 11.11 -11.85 0.72
C ALA A 145 12.37 -11.03 0.40
N ARG A 146 13.48 -11.68 0.02
CA ARG A 146 14.72 -10.97 -0.38
C ARG A 146 14.53 -10.13 -1.64
N GLU A 147 13.81 -10.63 -2.63
CA GLU A 147 13.50 -9.88 -3.86
C GLU A 147 12.68 -8.62 -3.56
N ARG A 148 11.66 -8.73 -2.70
CA ARG A 148 10.87 -7.58 -2.23
C ARG A 148 11.73 -6.56 -1.51
N GLU A 149 12.66 -7.02 -0.66
CA GLU A 149 13.59 -6.13 0.04
C GLU A 149 14.52 -5.40 -0.93
N GLN A 150 15.09 -6.12 -1.91
CA GLN A 150 15.94 -5.52 -2.94
C GLN A 150 15.19 -4.47 -3.77
N LEU A 151 13.96 -4.78 -4.21
CA LEU A 151 13.11 -3.84 -4.94
C LEU A 151 12.77 -2.61 -4.08
N ALA A 152 12.48 -2.80 -2.79
CA ALA A 152 12.25 -1.69 -1.86
C ALA A 152 13.49 -0.78 -1.72
N ARG A 153 14.69 -1.36 -1.64
CA ARG A 153 15.96 -0.61 -1.61
C ARG A 153 16.18 0.18 -2.90
N GLN A 154 15.92 -0.43 -4.07
CA GLN A 154 16.03 0.25 -5.37
C GLN A 154 15.04 1.43 -5.48
N LEU A 155 13.78 1.24 -5.09
CA LEU A 155 12.78 2.31 -5.07
C LEU A 155 13.18 3.44 -4.09
N ALA A 156 13.75 3.10 -2.94
CA ALA A 156 14.25 4.10 -1.99
C ALA A 156 15.41 4.92 -2.59
N GLN A 157 16.35 4.27 -3.28
CA GLN A 157 17.45 4.94 -3.99
C GLN A 157 16.93 5.87 -5.09
N GLN A 158 15.99 5.41 -5.93
CA GLN A 158 15.37 6.24 -6.96
C GLN A 158 14.68 7.48 -6.37
N LYS A 159 13.95 7.31 -5.26
CA LYS A 159 13.33 8.44 -4.55
C LYS A 159 14.36 9.41 -3.98
N ALA A 160 15.52 8.92 -3.52
CA ALA A 160 16.59 9.78 -3.01
C ALA A 160 17.20 10.62 -4.14
N VAL A 161 17.49 10.02 -5.30
CA VAL A 161 17.99 10.71 -6.49
C VAL A 161 16.98 11.77 -6.97
N ALA A 162 15.70 11.41 -7.09
CA ALA A 162 14.66 12.35 -7.50
C ALA A 162 14.52 13.54 -6.52
N ARG A 163 14.73 13.33 -5.22
CA ARG A 163 14.77 14.41 -4.23
C ARG A 163 15.97 15.33 -4.45
N GLN A 164 17.15 14.76 -4.70
CA GLN A 164 18.36 15.53 -4.97
C GLN A 164 18.20 16.38 -6.24
N ASP A 165 17.65 15.82 -7.32
CA ASP A 165 17.37 16.55 -8.55
C ASP A 165 16.38 17.69 -8.34
N SER A 166 15.32 17.44 -7.56
CA SER A 166 14.36 18.48 -7.19
C SER A 166 15.03 19.63 -6.42
N LEU A 167 15.92 19.33 -5.49
CA LEU A 167 16.70 20.35 -4.77
C LEU A 167 17.63 21.14 -5.70
N LEU A 168 18.31 20.47 -6.63
CA LEU A 168 19.15 21.12 -7.63
C LEU A 168 18.33 22.04 -8.56
N GLN A 169 17.13 21.63 -8.96
CA GLN A 169 16.23 22.48 -9.75
C GLN A 169 15.80 23.72 -8.98
N VAL A 170 15.45 23.57 -7.69
CA VAL A 170 15.12 24.72 -6.83
C VAL A 170 16.31 25.65 -6.67
N ALA A 171 17.53 25.11 -6.48
CA ALA A 171 18.75 25.91 -6.40
C ALA A 171 19.02 26.68 -7.71
N ARG A 172 18.90 26.02 -8.87
CA ARG A 172 19.03 26.69 -10.19
C ARG A 172 17.99 27.79 -10.39
N ARG A 173 16.74 27.57 -9.98
CA ARG A 173 15.69 28.61 -10.03
C ARG A 173 16.05 29.81 -9.15
N ARG A 174 16.53 29.58 -7.93
CA ARG A 174 16.98 30.64 -7.03
C ARG A 174 18.16 31.42 -7.61
N GLN A 175 19.13 30.72 -8.19
CA GLN A 175 20.27 31.36 -8.85
C GLN A 175 19.80 32.24 -10.02
N ALA A 176 18.94 31.71 -10.90
CA ALA A 176 18.39 32.48 -12.01
C ALA A 176 17.62 33.73 -11.55
N THR A 177 16.86 33.65 -10.45
CA THR A 177 16.19 34.83 -9.88
C THR A 177 17.18 35.85 -9.31
N ALA A 178 18.28 35.40 -8.69
CA ALA A 178 19.31 36.28 -8.17
C ALA A 178 20.07 37.00 -9.31
N ASP A 179 20.41 36.28 -10.38
CA ASP A 179 21.07 36.84 -11.56
C ASP A 179 20.17 37.84 -12.29
N SER A 180 18.87 37.55 -12.39
CA SER A 180 17.88 38.49 -12.95
C SER A 180 17.78 39.77 -12.13
N LEU A 181 17.72 39.67 -10.80
CA LEU A 181 17.74 40.84 -9.91
C LEU A 181 19.03 41.65 -10.05
N ARG A 182 20.18 40.96 -10.12
CA ARG A 182 21.49 41.60 -10.33
C ARG A 182 21.52 42.38 -11.65
N ALA A 183 21.00 41.80 -12.74
CA ALA A 183 20.91 42.47 -14.03
C ALA A 183 20.03 43.74 -13.97
N VAL A 184 18.88 43.68 -13.28
CA VAL A 184 18.00 44.84 -13.07
C VAL A 184 18.71 45.93 -12.26
N ILE A 185 19.42 45.56 -11.18
CA ILE A 185 20.18 46.52 -10.37
C ILE A 185 21.27 47.19 -11.20
N LEU A 186 22.06 46.40 -11.95
CA LEU A 186 23.12 46.94 -12.82
C LEU A 186 22.56 47.87 -13.90
N ALA A 187 21.43 47.52 -14.52
CA ALA A 187 20.76 48.40 -15.48
C ALA A 187 20.31 49.71 -14.84
N ARG A 188 19.79 49.67 -13.61
CA ARG A 188 19.38 50.87 -12.87
C ARG A 188 20.58 51.75 -12.51
N VAL A 189 21.69 51.16 -12.06
CA VAL A 189 22.93 51.90 -11.76
C VAL A 189 23.46 52.60 -13.01
N ARG A 190 23.50 51.92 -14.16
CA ARG A 190 23.89 52.52 -15.44
C ARG A 190 22.99 53.70 -15.82
N HIS A 191 21.68 53.53 -15.74
CA HIS A 191 20.74 54.62 -16.02
C HIS A 191 20.98 55.85 -15.13
N VAL A 192 21.25 55.65 -13.83
CA VAL A 192 21.56 56.77 -12.92
C VAL A 192 22.88 57.44 -13.32
N GLN A 193 23.90 56.66 -13.66
CA GLN A 193 25.18 57.18 -14.13
C GLN A 193 25.03 58.01 -15.42
N ASP A 194 24.27 57.52 -16.40
CA ASP A 194 24.00 58.21 -17.67
C ASP A 194 23.19 59.50 -17.44
N SER A 195 22.28 59.49 -16.47
CA SER A 195 21.53 60.70 -16.08
C SER A 195 22.44 61.76 -15.46
N LEU A 196 23.39 61.34 -14.61
CA LEU A 196 24.36 62.24 -13.99
C LEU A 196 25.35 62.81 -15.00
N SER A 197 25.83 62.02 -15.95
CA SER A 197 26.73 62.51 -17.01
C SER A 197 26.02 63.49 -17.96
N ALA A 198 24.76 63.23 -18.30
CA ALA A 198 23.95 64.17 -19.08
C ALA A 198 23.76 65.52 -18.35
N LEU A 199 23.50 65.49 -17.04
CA LEU A 199 23.41 66.71 -16.22
C LEU A 199 24.74 67.48 -16.17
N ALA A 200 25.87 66.77 -16.03
CA ALA A 200 27.19 67.41 -16.03
C ALA A 200 27.52 68.06 -17.39
N GLN A 201 27.18 67.40 -18.51
CA GLN A 201 27.34 67.97 -19.85
C GLN A 201 26.45 69.20 -20.06
N GLN A 202 25.22 69.18 -19.53
CA GLN A 202 24.32 70.33 -19.61
C GLN A 202 24.90 71.53 -18.85
N GLN A 203 25.50 71.32 -17.67
CA GLN A 203 26.14 72.39 -16.90
C GLN A 203 27.31 73.03 -17.65
N LEU A 204 28.18 72.22 -18.25
CA LEU A 204 29.31 72.71 -19.06
C LEU A 204 28.86 73.52 -20.28
N ALA A 205 27.75 73.16 -20.91
CA ALA A 205 27.21 73.90 -22.06
C ALA A 205 26.64 75.28 -21.69
N THR A 206 26.23 75.48 -20.44
CA THR A 206 25.72 76.77 -19.94
C THR A 206 26.80 77.78 -19.56
N GLU A 207 28.07 77.39 -19.47
CA GLU A 207 29.16 78.26 -19.01
C GLU A 207 29.86 79.05 -20.13
N ASP A 208 29.27 79.20 -21.32
CA ASP A 208 29.83 80.05 -22.39
C ASP A 208 29.54 81.54 -22.10
N PRO A 209 30.52 82.36 -21.64
CA PRO A 209 30.27 83.70 -21.14
C PRO A 209 30.63 84.72 -22.23
N ALA A 210 29.70 84.99 -23.14
CA ALA A 210 29.85 86.10 -24.09
C ALA A 210 28.52 86.57 -24.71
N ALA A 211 27.53 86.94 -23.89
CA ALA A 211 26.54 87.93 -24.31
C ALA A 211 25.81 88.56 -23.11
N ALA A 212 25.94 89.89 -23.04
CA ALA A 212 25.18 90.89 -22.30
C ALA A 212 23.75 90.48 -21.91
N VAL A 213 23.38 90.60 -20.63
CA VAL A 213 22.75 91.80 -20.04
C VAL A 213 21.53 92.25 -20.83
N GLU A 214 20.34 91.81 -20.40
CA GLU A 214 19.22 92.73 -20.16
C GLU A 214 18.26 92.11 -19.13
N ALA A 215 18.11 92.85 -18.04
CA ALA A 215 17.33 92.46 -16.88
C ALA A 215 15.84 92.55 -17.19
N THR A 216 15.13 91.41 -17.15
CA THR A 216 13.67 91.41 -17.02
C THR A 216 13.29 90.67 -15.75
N THR A 217 12.95 91.47 -14.74
CA THR A 217 12.27 91.06 -13.51
C THR A 217 10.88 90.54 -13.85
N SER A 218 10.73 89.22 -13.97
CA SER A 218 9.42 88.57 -14.03
C SER A 218 9.33 87.45 -13.01
N GLN A 219 8.39 87.68 -12.10
CA GLN A 219 7.83 86.89 -11.00
C GLN A 219 8.15 85.38 -10.90
N PRO A 220 8.32 84.85 -9.68
CA PRO A 220 8.49 83.42 -9.42
C PRO A 220 7.17 82.68 -9.66
N LYS A 221 6.99 82.17 -10.89
CA LYS A 221 5.95 81.18 -11.18
C LYS A 221 6.42 79.86 -10.59
N ALA A 222 5.79 79.46 -9.48
CA ALA A 222 6.04 78.20 -8.80
C ALA A 222 6.06 77.04 -9.80
N VAL A 223 7.26 76.60 -10.18
CA VAL A 223 7.45 75.40 -10.99
C VAL A 223 7.13 74.26 -10.04
N ALA A 224 5.90 73.76 -10.16
CA ALA A 224 5.47 72.55 -9.50
C ALA A 224 6.51 71.48 -9.81
N SER A 225 7.30 71.15 -8.78
CA SER A 225 8.28 70.09 -8.82
C SER A 225 7.52 68.80 -9.10
N SER A 226 7.43 68.46 -10.38
CA SER A 226 6.99 67.15 -10.83
C SER A 226 8.15 66.21 -10.51
N TYR A 227 8.30 65.89 -9.22
CA TYR A 227 8.78 64.58 -8.84
C TYR A 227 7.84 63.63 -9.55
N SER A 228 8.24 63.18 -10.75
CA SER A 228 7.64 62.05 -11.42
C SER A 228 7.63 60.98 -10.37
N ALA A 229 6.44 60.79 -9.78
CA ALA A 229 6.19 59.78 -8.79
C ALA A 229 6.68 58.52 -9.47
N VAL A 230 7.85 58.04 -9.04
CA VAL A 230 8.27 56.68 -9.30
C VAL A 230 7.09 55.93 -8.75
N THR A 231 6.22 55.49 -9.65
CA THR A 231 5.09 54.63 -9.35
C THR A 231 5.77 53.41 -8.79
N ARG A 232 5.96 53.44 -7.47
CA ARG A 232 6.32 52.33 -6.62
C ARG A 232 5.43 51.25 -7.19
N PRO A 233 5.98 50.21 -7.83
CA PRO A 233 5.13 49.15 -8.34
C PRO A 233 4.40 48.69 -7.11
N THR A 234 3.13 49.09 -7.00
CA THR A 234 2.25 48.62 -5.97
C THR A 234 2.35 47.14 -6.21
N SER A 235 3.05 46.48 -5.28
CA SER A 235 2.97 45.06 -5.05
C SER A 235 1.48 44.84 -4.84
N THR A 236 0.77 44.70 -5.96
CA THR A 236 -0.43 43.95 -6.04
C THR A 236 0.07 42.60 -5.55
N LYS A 237 -0.12 42.38 -4.25
CA LYS A 237 -0.67 41.14 -3.73
C LYS A 237 -1.97 40.84 -4.50
N GLY A 238 -1.91 40.80 -5.83
CA GLY A 238 -2.57 39.79 -6.58
C GLY A 238 -2.04 38.53 -5.93
N LYS A 239 -2.90 37.91 -5.13
CA LYS A 239 -2.97 36.46 -5.10
C LYS A 239 -2.99 36.07 -6.57
N VAL A 240 -1.82 35.89 -7.17
CA VAL A 240 -1.64 35.03 -8.32
C VAL A 240 -1.97 33.69 -7.70
N LYS A 241 -3.28 33.39 -7.66
CA LYS A 241 -3.77 32.05 -7.82
C LYS A 241 -3.06 31.63 -9.09
N ALA A 242 -1.90 30.99 -8.93
CA ALA A 242 -1.27 30.30 -10.01
C ALA A 242 -2.44 29.55 -10.63
N LYS A 243 -2.76 29.89 -11.88
CA LYS A 243 -3.59 29.08 -12.73
C LYS A 243 -2.73 27.84 -12.95
N VAL A 244 -2.63 27.03 -11.90
CA VAL A 244 -2.29 25.62 -11.95
C VAL A 244 -3.22 25.17 -13.03
N ALA A 245 -2.64 24.87 -14.21
CA ALA A 245 -3.36 24.21 -15.29
C ALA A 245 -4.25 23.20 -14.59
N PRO A 246 -5.59 23.34 -14.67
CA PRO A 246 -6.49 22.61 -13.81
C PRO A 246 -6.06 21.16 -13.88
N ARG A 247 -5.50 20.67 -12.78
CA ARG A 247 -5.17 19.26 -12.61
C ARG A 247 -6.48 18.58 -13.02
N PRO A 248 -6.51 17.81 -14.12
CA PRO A 248 -7.73 17.49 -14.84
C PRO A 248 -8.76 17.12 -13.79
N ALA A 249 -9.79 17.97 -13.66
CA ALA A 249 -10.72 17.90 -12.55
C ALA A 249 -11.14 16.44 -12.45
N VAL A 250 -10.73 15.80 -11.36
CA VAL A 250 -10.79 14.34 -11.22
C VAL A 250 -12.26 14.01 -11.35
N SER A 251 -12.68 13.61 -12.56
CA SER A 251 -14.06 13.73 -13.04
C SER A 251 -15.03 13.34 -11.95
N SER A 252 -15.87 14.26 -11.46
CA SER A 252 -16.75 14.04 -10.30
C SER A 252 -17.92 13.12 -10.66
N GLY A 253 -17.61 11.93 -11.18
CA GLY A 253 -18.59 10.92 -11.50
C GLY A 253 -19.17 10.27 -10.25
N PRO A 254 -20.34 9.62 -10.38
CA PRO A 254 -20.95 8.86 -9.30
C PRO A 254 -19.98 7.81 -8.75
N LYS A 255 -19.95 7.67 -7.43
CA LYS A 255 -19.25 6.54 -6.79
C LYS A 255 -20.09 5.28 -6.97
N VAL A 256 -19.42 4.17 -7.21
CA VAL A 256 -20.03 2.85 -7.32
C VAL A 256 -19.35 1.88 -6.37
N TYR A 257 -20.10 0.89 -5.93
CA TYR A 257 -19.71 -0.09 -4.94
C TYR A 257 -19.57 -1.45 -5.61
N ILE A 258 -18.47 -2.16 -5.38
CA ILE A 258 -18.18 -3.48 -5.94
C ILE A 258 -17.79 -4.43 -4.80
N CYS A 259 -18.26 -5.67 -4.84
CA CYS A 259 -17.88 -6.69 -3.87
C CYS A 259 -16.47 -7.24 -4.18
N GLY A 260 -15.54 -7.21 -3.23
CA GLY A 260 -14.13 -7.59 -3.42
C GLY A 260 -13.86 -9.11 -3.50
N ASN A 261 -14.79 -9.92 -4.02
CA ASN A 261 -14.61 -11.38 -4.10
C ASN A 261 -13.69 -11.84 -5.26
N GLY A 262 -13.21 -10.91 -6.10
CA GLY A 262 -12.38 -11.19 -7.27
C GLY A 262 -13.10 -11.83 -8.48
N ARG A 263 -14.42 -12.04 -8.38
CA ARG A 263 -15.30 -12.64 -9.40
C ARG A 263 -16.57 -11.83 -9.66
N THR A 264 -16.67 -10.60 -9.15
CA THR A 264 -17.82 -9.75 -9.42
C THR A 264 -17.83 -9.35 -10.88
N GLU A 265 -18.97 -9.53 -11.54
CA GLU A 265 -19.21 -9.01 -12.88
C GLU A 265 -20.01 -7.71 -12.87
N VAL A 266 -20.37 -7.21 -11.68
CA VAL A 266 -21.40 -6.17 -11.53
C VAL A 266 -21.00 -5.11 -10.50
N TYR A 267 -21.34 -3.85 -10.75
CA TYR A 267 -21.18 -2.74 -9.79
C TYR A 267 -22.54 -2.14 -9.38
N HIS A 268 -22.61 -1.59 -8.16
CA HIS A 268 -23.84 -1.10 -7.51
C HIS A 268 -23.79 0.41 -7.28
N ALA A 269 -24.93 1.10 -7.45
CA ALA A 269 -25.01 2.56 -7.28
C ALA A 269 -25.04 2.96 -5.79
N SER A 270 -25.50 2.04 -4.94
CA SER A 270 -25.64 2.24 -3.50
C SER A 270 -25.07 1.07 -2.71
N GLU A 271 -24.57 1.37 -1.52
CA GLU A 271 -24.07 0.37 -0.57
C GLU A 271 -25.18 -0.56 -0.07
N GLY A 272 -26.42 -0.04 0.04
CA GLY A 272 -27.58 -0.78 0.54
C GLY A 272 -28.28 -1.68 -0.49
N CYS A 273 -27.70 -1.89 -1.68
CA CYS A 273 -28.28 -2.79 -2.67
C CYS A 273 -28.37 -4.22 -2.09
N SER A 274 -29.50 -4.93 -2.31
CA SER A 274 -29.71 -6.29 -1.77
C SER A 274 -28.61 -7.30 -2.15
N ALA A 275 -27.98 -7.12 -3.31
CA ALA A 275 -26.86 -7.96 -3.75
C ALA A 275 -25.54 -7.54 -3.08
N MET A 276 -25.34 -6.25 -2.82
CA MET A 276 -24.18 -5.74 -2.07
C MET A 276 -24.24 -6.18 -0.60
N ASN A 277 -25.41 -6.16 0.03
CA ASN A 277 -25.61 -6.62 1.41
C ASN A 277 -25.31 -8.13 1.60
N ARG A 278 -25.23 -8.92 0.51
CA ARG A 278 -24.83 -10.33 0.54
C ARG A 278 -23.32 -10.53 0.36
N CYS A 279 -22.57 -9.46 0.08
CA CYS A 279 -21.12 -9.51 -0.02
C CYS A 279 -20.52 -9.77 1.36
N THR A 280 -19.77 -10.87 1.50
CA THR A 280 -18.98 -11.18 2.70
C THR A 280 -17.53 -10.68 2.62
N TYR A 281 -17.16 -10.07 1.48
CA TYR A 281 -15.83 -9.56 1.20
C TYR A 281 -15.79 -8.03 1.38
N GLN A 282 -14.59 -7.44 1.28
CA GLN A 282 -14.43 -6.00 1.36
C GLN A 282 -15.15 -5.30 0.19
N THR A 283 -15.94 -4.28 0.48
CA THR A 283 -16.55 -3.41 -0.53
C THR A 283 -15.50 -2.46 -1.10
N LEU A 284 -15.27 -2.52 -2.42
CA LEU A 284 -14.42 -1.61 -3.16
C LEU A 284 -15.27 -0.46 -3.69
N ILE A 285 -14.83 0.78 -3.42
CA ILE A 285 -15.49 1.99 -3.89
C ILE A 285 -14.64 2.58 -5.00
N MET A 286 -15.20 2.63 -6.22
CA MET A 286 -14.54 3.25 -7.38
C MET A 286 -15.52 4.09 -8.17
N ARG A 287 -15.10 4.67 -9.30
CA ARG A 287 -15.96 5.50 -10.14
C ARG A 287 -16.62 4.67 -11.23
N THR A 288 -17.81 5.07 -11.69
CA THR A 288 -18.55 4.36 -12.74
C THR A 288 -17.70 4.08 -13.98
N LYS A 289 -16.90 5.05 -14.44
CA LYS A 289 -16.01 4.88 -15.60
C LYS A 289 -14.90 3.84 -15.36
N GLU A 290 -14.36 3.77 -14.15
CA GLU A 290 -13.31 2.79 -13.79
C GLU A 290 -13.90 1.39 -13.69
N ALA A 291 -15.13 1.26 -13.17
CA ALA A 291 -15.86 0.00 -13.11
C ALA A 291 -16.21 -0.52 -14.53
N GLN A 292 -16.72 0.36 -15.39
CA GLN A 292 -17.00 0.03 -16.79
C GLN A 292 -15.73 -0.33 -17.57
N ALA A 293 -14.63 0.40 -17.35
CA ALA A 293 -13.33 0.09 -17.95
C ALA A 293 -12.76 -1.25 -17.47
N SER A 294 -13.16 -1.71 -16.29
CA SER A 294 -12.82 -3.03 -15.73
C SER A 294 -13.72 -4.15 -16.27
N GLY A 295 -14.61 -3.87 -17.24
CA GLY A 295 -15.52 -4.84 -17.84
C GLY A 295 -16.73 -5.21 -16.97
N LEU A 296 -16.96 -4.47 -15.87
CA LEU A 296 -18.09 -4.71 -14.98
C LEU A 296 -19.36 -4.11 -15.58
N ARG A 297 -20.48 -4.83 -15.44
CA ARG A 297 -21.81 -4.39 -15.85
C ARG A 297 -22.52 -3.67 -14.71
N GLU A 298 -23.50 -2.84 -15.01
CA GLU A 298 -24.31 -2.20 -13.98
C GLU A 298 -25.32 -3.18 -13.37
N CYS A 299 -25.58 -3.06 -12.07
CA CYS A 299 -26.55 -3.90 -11.41
C CYS A 299 -27.98 -3.44 -11.74
N MET A 300 -28.71 -4.26 -12.49
CA MET A 300 -30.09 -4.04 -12.92
C MET A 300 -31.13 -3.74 -11.82
N LYS A 301 -30.76 -3.87 -10.55
CA LYS A 301 -31.65 -3.56 -9.41
C LYS A 301 -31.45 -2.17 -8.82
N CYS A 302 -30.27 -1.57 -8.99
CA CYS A 302 -29.91 -0.32 -8.32
C CYS A 302 -29.31 0.74 -9.25
N PHE A 303 -29.05 0.38 -10.52
CA PHE A 303 -28.85 1.28 -11.65
C PHE A 303 -30.09 1.19 -12.55
#